data_AF-A0A099P555-F1
#
_entry.id   AF-A0A099P555-F1
#
_cell.length_a   1.000
_cell.length_b   1.000
_cell.length_c   1.000
_cell.angle_alpha   90.00
_cell.angle_beta   90.00
_cell.angle_gamma   90.00
#
_symmetry.space_group_name_H-M   'P 1'
#
loop_
_entity.id
_entity.type
_entity.pdbx_description
1 polymer ?
#
loop_
_entity_poly.entity_id
_entity_poly.type
_entity_poly.pdbx_seq_one_letter_code
_entity_poly.pdbx_strand_id
1 'polypeptide(L)'
;MLSFLSIPRATLLRNTCQVRSIFASAVTLKEAVKTKTSAETIKKAARKPTKKAEKTLTKTELKKSEKPKRPANAYALYLKEKFPTLKNDSNKSIDVTKQIAERWRVESDTIKESYKQKAAPAFVEYHQLIAKWEEKYKPTLNGYQKFLKVNLSGKATGKEDAAKLLKEYASQWKALSDLEKEAWKNREL
;
A
#
# COMPACT_ATOMS: atom_id res chain seq x y z
N MET A 1 27.89 -48.83 -26.41
CA MET A 1 26.74 -48.39 -27.20
C MET A 1 26.38 -49.50 -28.17
N LEU A 2 25.25 -50.20 -27.94
CA LEU A 2 24.58 -51.02 -28.93
C LEU A 2 23.08 -50.84 -28.74
N SER A 3 22.40 -50.81 -29.88
CA SER A 3 21.19 -50.05 -30.13
C SER A 3 19.89 -50.75 -29.76
N PHE A 4 18.88 -49.89 -29.59
CA PHE A 4 17.44 -50.12 -29.53
C PHE A 4 16.91 -51.32 -30.31
N LEU A 5 15.91 -51.99 -29.73
CA LEU A 5 14.72 -52.43 -30.46
C LEU A 5 13.47 -52.29 -29.56
N SER A 6 12.55 -51.49 -30.08
CA SER A 6 11.22 -51.16 -29.58
C SER A 6 10.22 -52.24 -29.95
N ILE A 7 9.34 -52.64 -29.02
CA ILE A 7 8.05 -53.26 -29.34
C ILE A 7 6.99 -52.67 -28.39
N PRO A 8 5.83 -52.18 -28.89
CA PRO A 8 4.79 -51.55 -28.09
C PRO A 8 3.57 -52.48 -27.85
N ARG A 9 2.60 -51.93 -27.10
CA ARG A 9 1.13 -52.14 -27.16
C ARG A 9 0.53 -53.11 -26.13
N ALA A 10 -0.29 -52.57 -25.22
CA ALA A 10 -1.76 -52.70 -25.29
C ALA A 10 -2.42 -52.20 -24.00
N THR A 11 -3.27 -51.20 -24.16
CA THR A 11 -4.22 -50.65 -23.20
C THR A 11 -5.46 -51.54 -23.11
N LEU A 12 -5.92 -51.95 -21.93
CA LEU A 12 -7.31 -52.28 -21.60
C LEU A 12 -7.50 -52.04 -20.09
N LEU A 13 -8.18 -50.97 -19.64
CA LEU A 13 -9.64 -50.80 -19.47
C LEU A 13 -10.31 -51.74 -18.45
N ARG A 14 -10.98 -51.09 -17.49
CA ARG A 14 -12.14 -51.47 -16.65
C ARG A 14 -11.79 -51.77 -15.19
N ASN A 15 -12.12 -50.92 -14.21
CA ASN A 15 -13.38 -50.24 -13.84
C ASN A 15 -14.33 -51.17 -13.08
N THR A 16 -14.80 -50.65 -11.92
CA THR A 16 -15.90 -51.13 -11.05
C THR A 16 -15.60 -52.43 -10.28
N CYS A 17 -16.13 -52.74 -9.10
CA CYS A 17 -16.95 -52.11 -8.06
C CYS A 17 -17.43 -53.33 -7.25
N GLN A 18 -17.28 -53.41 -5.93
CA GLN A 18 -18.22 -54.23 -5.15
C GLN A 18 -18.18 -53.86 -3.66
N VAL A 19 -19.26 -53.20 -3.27
CA VAL A 19 -19.78 -53.02 -1.91
C VAL A 19 -20.38 -54.33 -1.41
N ARG A 20 -20.27 -54.60 -0.09
CA ARG A 20 -21.19 -55.39 0.77
C ARG A 20 -20.60 -55.36 2.19
N SER A 21 -21.31 -55.33 3.31
CA SER A 21 -22.73 -55.26 3.69
C SER A 21 -22.72 -55.16 5.24
N ILE A 22 -23.29 -54.12 5.85
CA ILE A 22 -24.54 -54.11 6.67
C ILE A 22 -24.66 -55.23 7.73
N PHE A 23 -24.80 -54.87 9.01
CA PHE A 23 -25.75 -55.36 10.03
C PHE A 23 -25.62 -54.38 11.24
N ALA A 24 -26.56 -53.46 11.55
CA ALA A 24 -27.87 -53.62 12.23
C ALA A 24 -27.75 -54.39 13.57
N SER A 25 -28.24 -54.01 14.74
CA SER A 25 -29.00 -52.87 15.31
C SER A 25 -29.04 -53.11 16.84
N ALA A 26 -29.14 -52.08 17.69
CA ALA A 26 -29.98 -52.10 18.90
C ALA A 26 -30.02 -50.72 19.57
N VAL A 27 -31.23 -50.16 19.62
CA VAL A 27 -31.62 -48.91 20.28
C VAL A 27 -32.22 -49.28 21.64
N THR A 28 -31.89 -48.52 22.70
CA THR A 28 -32.79 -48.34 23.84
C THR A 28 -32.82 -46.87 24.25
N LEU A 29 -34.03 -46.31 24.22
CA LEU A 29 -34.44 -44.97 24.59
C LEU A 29 -34.42 -44.79 26.12
N LYS A 30 -34.11 -43.57 26.57
CA LYS A 30 -34.71 -43.00 27.79
C LYS A 30 -35.26 -41.61 27.45
N GLU A 31 -36.56 -41.49 27.59
CA GLU A 31 -37.33 -40.25 27.52
C GLU A 31 -37.02 -39.31 28.69
N ALA A 32 -37.02 -38.01 28.41
CA ALA A 32 -37.52 -36.98 29.32
C ALA A 32 -37.89 -35.73 28.51
N VAL A 33 -39.14 -35.68 28.05
CA VAL A 33 -39.78 -34.47 27.50
C VAL A 33 -40.43 -33.73 28.66
N LYS A 34 -40.03 -32.48 28.91
CA LYS A 34 -40.93 -31.47 29.47
C LYS A 34 -40.97 -30.26 28.54
N THR A 35 -42.15 -30.11 27.96
CA THR A 35 -42.64 -29.02 27.16
C THR A 35 -42.64 -27.69 27.92
N LYS A 36 -42.09 -26.64 27.30
CA LYS A 36 -42.63 -25.27 27.34
C LYS A 36 -42.50 -24.64 25.97
N THR A 37 -43.53 -24.88 25.18
CA THR A 37 -44.26 -23.97 24.29
C THR A 37 -43.77 -22.51 24.27
N SER A 38 -43.42 -22.07 23.05
CA SER A 38 -43.81 -20.81 22.42
C SER A 38 -43.71 -19.52 23.26
N ALA A 39 -42.65 -18.74 23.04
CA ALA A 39 -42.69 -17.27 22.96
C ALA A 39 -41.28 -16.66 22.75
N GLU A 40 -40.61 -16.89 21.62
CA GLU A 40 -39.59 -15.92 21.15
C GLU A 40 -39.35 -15.95 19.62
N THR A 41 -40.44 -16.04 18.85
CA THR A 41 -40.43 -15.87 17.38
C THR A 41 -40.71 -14.42 16.96
N ILE A 42 -40.54 -13.42 17.85
CA ILE A 42 -40.66 -12.00 17.49
C ILE A 42 -39.41 -11.22 17.91
N LYS A 43 -38.30 -11.44 17.21
CA LYS A 43 -37.17 -10.48 17.11
C LYS A 43 -36.65 -10.35 15.67
N LYS A 44 -37.55 -10.44 14.70
CA LYS A 44 -37.28 -10.18 13.27
C LYS A 44 -38.07 -8.96 12.80
N ALA A 45 -37.80 -7.78 13.36
CA ALA A 45 -38.26 -6.49 12.81
C ALA A 45 -37.60 -5.29 13.54
N ALA A 46 -36.31 -5.06 13.31
CA ALA A 46 -35.68 -3.74 13.53
C ALA A 46 -34.29 -3.71 12.88
N ARG A 47 -34.22 -3.85 11.54
CA ARG A 47 -33.03 -3.40 10.80
C ARG A 47 -33.02 -1.88 10.87
N LYS A 48 -32.27 -1.32 11.82
CA LYS A 48 -31.93 0.11 11.86
C LYS A 48 -31.35 0.50 10.48
N PRO A 49 -31.74 1.63 9.87
CA PRO A 49 -31.06 2.13 8.70
C PRO A 49 -29.59 2.34 9.08
N THR A 50 -28.70 1.63 8.38
CA THR A 50 -27.26 1.85 8.44
C THR A 50 -27.01 3.27 7.98
N LYS A 51 -26.92 4.21 8.93
CA LYS A 51 -26.22 5.48 8.72
C LYS A 51 -24.85 5.09 8.19
N LYS A 52 -24.51 5.56 6.97
CA LYS A 52 -23.16 5.41 6.43
C LYS A 52 -22.23 5.93 7.51
N ALA A 53 -21.46 5.02 8.13
CA ALA A 53 -20.41 5.40 9.04
C ALA A 53 -19.43 6.21 8.20
N GLU A 54 -19.48 7.53 8.38
CA GLU A 54 -18.45 8.44 7.93
C GLU A 54 -17.16 7.90 8.53
N LYS A 55 -16.30 7.32 7.67
CA LYS A 55 -15.05 6.73 8.13
C LYS A 55 -14.22 7.87 8.68
N THR A 56 -14.18 8.01 10.00
CA THR A 56 -13.25 8.90 10.68
C THR A 56 -11.85 8.46 10.28
N LEU A 57 -11.26 9.23 9.37
CA LEU A 57 -9.91 8.97 8.86
C LEU A 57 -8.97 8.92 10.06
N THR A 58 -8.04 7.96 10.05
CA THR A 58 -6.99 7.88 11.06
C THR A 58 -6.08 9.11 10.95
N LYS A 59 -5.41 9.52 12.04
CA LYS A 59 -4.46 10.67 12.04
C LYS A 59 -3.41 10.56 10.92
N THR A 60 -3.04 9.35 10.55
CA THR A 60 -2.16 9.04 9.40
C THR A 60 -2.80 9.28 8.04
N GLU A 61 -4.10 9.03 7.90
CA GLU A 61 -4.85 9.29 6.67
C GLU A 61 -5.19 10.77 6.51
N LEU A 62 -5.53 11.49 7.59
CA LEU A 62 -5.67 12.96 7.55
C LEU A 62 -4.35 13.64 7.14
N LYS A 63 -3.22 13.18 7.69
CA LYS A 63 -1.90 13.66 7.28
C LYS A 63 -1.66 13.44 5.79
N LYS A 64 -2.08 12.31 5.23
CA LYS A 64 -1.96 12.03 3.80
C LYS A 64 -2.90 12.90 2.95
N SER A 65 -4.12 13.16 3.41
CA SER A 65 -5.10 13.96 2.66
C SER A 65 -4.78 15.45 2.67
N GLU A 66 -4.21 15.98 3.75
CA GLU A 66 -3.80 17.39 3.85
C GLU A 66 -2.49 17.67 3.12
N LYS A 67 -1.75 16.65 2.69
CA LYS A 67 -0.48 16.84 1.99
C LYS A 67 -0.74 17.52 0.64
N PRO A 68 -0.15 18.70 0.39
CA PRO A 68 -0.29 19.37 -0.90
C PRO A 68 0.09 18.44 -2.05
N LYS A 69 -0.71 18.46 -3.13
CA LYS A 69 -0.47 17.66 -4.33
C LYS A 69 0.56 18.37 -5.21
N ARG A 70 1.47 17.59 -5.82
CA ARG A 70 2.44 18.13 -6.78
C ARG A 70 1.72 18.75 -7.99
N PRO A 71 2.12 19.96 -8.43
CA PRO A 71 1.53 20.61 -9.60
C PRO A 71 1.94 19.90 -10.89
N ALA A 72 1.24 20.21 -11.98
CA ALA A 72 1.52 19.67 -13.30
C ALA A 72 2.84 20.25 -13.86
N ASN A 73 3.72 19.37 -14.34
CA ASN A 73 4.94 19.77 -15.06
C ASN A 73 4.61 20.29 -16.47
N ALA A 74 5.56 20.95 -17.13
CA ALA A 74 5.46 21.47 -18.50
C ALA A 74 4.86 20.47 -19.50
N TYR A 75 5.37 19.23 -19.54
CA TYR A 75 4.81 18.17 -20.39
C TYR A 75 3.37 17.79 -20.01
N ALA A 76 3.04 17.78 -18.71
CA ALA A 76 1.69 17.45 -18.27
C ALA A 76 0.68 18.55 -18.64
N LEU A 77 1.12 19.82 -18.66
CA LEU A 77 0.32 20.93 -19.20
C LEU A 77 0.12 20.80 -20.71
N TYR A 78 1.19 20.53 -21.47
CA TYR A 78 1.11 20.26 -22.91
C TYR A 78 0.18 19.08 -23.21
N LEU A 79 0.31 17.98 -22.46
CA LEU A 79 -0.57 16.82 -22.58
C LEU A 79 -2.01 17.21 -22.31
N LYS A 80 -2.30 17.94 -21.23
CA LYS A 80 -3.66 18.39 -20.90
C LYS A 80 -4.29 19.23 -22.02
N GLU A 81 -3.50 20.07 -22.70
CA GLU A 81 -3.96 20.91 -23.81
C GLU A 81 -4.14 20.11 -25.11
N LYS A 82 -3.21 19.21 -25.45
CA LYS A 82 -3.22 18.46 -26.73
C LYS A 82 -4.05 17.17 -26.69
N PHE A 83 -4.26 16.60 -25.51
CA PHE A 83 -5.04 15.38 -25.34
C PHE A 83 -6.48 15.48 -25.89
N PRO A 84 -7.31 16.49 -25.54
CA PRO A 84 -8.65 16.60 -26.09
C PRO A 84 -8.66 16.82 -27.61
N THR A 85 -7.63 17.46 -28.18
CA THR A 85 -7.55 17.72 -29.63
C THR A 85 -7.30 16.47 -30.48
N LEU A 86 -6.74 15.43 -29.88
CA LEU A 86 -6.38 14.18 -30.56
C LEU A 86 -7.24 12.99 -30.11
N LYS A 87 -8.01 13.18 -29.04
CA LYS A 87 -8.91 12.17 -28.52
C LYS A 87 -10.19 12.17 -29.35
N ASN A 88 -10.29 11.18 -30.21
CA ASN A 88 -11.53 10.82 -30.90
C ASN A 88 -12.19 9.62 -30.19
N ASP A 89 -13.50 9.43 -30.37
CA ASP A 89 -14.28 8.37 -29.71
C ASP A 89 -13.76 6.95 -30.02
N SER A 90 -13.11 6.77 -31.17
CA SER A 90 -12.54 5.48 -31.60
C SER A 90 -11.12 5.21 -31.11
N ASN A 91 -10.37 6.24 -30.68
CA ASN A 91 -8.94 6.08 -30.36
C ASN A 91 -8.73 5.71 -28.89
N LYS A 92 -7.86 4.73 -28.62
CA LYS A 92 -7.46 4.40 -27.24
C LYS A 92 -6.65 5.56 -26.64
N SER A 93 -6.94 5.91 -25.39
CA SER A 93 -6.28 7.01 -24.68
C SER A 93 -4.75 6.83 -24.56
N ILE A 94 -4.31 5.58 -24.47
CA ILE A 94 -2.89 5.22 -24.41
C ILE A 94 -2.18 5.60 -25.71
N ASP A 95 -2.79 5.33 -26.85
CA ASP A 95 -2.20 5.59 -28.18
C ASP A 95 -2.12 7.10 -28.44
N VAL A 96 -3.15 7.85 -28.05
CA VAL A 96 -3.15 9.33 -28.11
C VAL A 96 -2.02 9.91 -27.25
N THR A 97 -1.84 9.40 -26.03
CA THR A 97 -0.76 9.87 -25.14
C THR A 97 0.63 9.58 -25.71
N LYS A 98 0.83 8.40 -26.32
CA LYS A 98 2.08 8.05 -27.01
C LYS A 98 2.38 8.99 -28.16
N GLN A 99 1.37 9.32 -28.99
CA GLN A 99 1.52 10.28 -30.08
C GLN A 99 1.92 11.66 -29.56
N ILE A 100 1.31 12.13 -28.47
CA ILE A 100 1.65 13.42 -27.85
C ILE A 100 3.05 13.40 -27.25
N ALA A 101 3.46 12.29 -26.64
CA ALA A 101 4.82 12.12 -26.12
C ALA A 101 5.87 12.24 -27.24
N GLU A 102 5.60 11.64 -28.41
CA GLU A 102 6.50 11.71 -29.55
C GLU A 102 6.55 13.13 -30.13
N ARG A 103 5.40 13.80 -30.27
CA ARG A 103 5.35 15.21 -30.67
C ARG A 103 6.14 16.10 -29.72
N TRP A 104 6.01 15.89 -28.41
CA TRP A 104 6.75 16.67 -27.41
C TRP A 104 8.27 16.48 -27.52
N ARG A 105 8.77 15.31 -27.92
CA ARG A 105 10.22 15.10 -28.10
C ARG A 105 10.76 15.97 -29.24
N VAL A 106 10.05 16.00 -30.35
CA VAL A 106 10.43 16.71 -31.58
C VAL A 106 10.07 18.21 -31.53
N GLU A 107 9.17 18.62 -30.63
CA GLU A 107 8.74 20.01 -30.47
C GLU A 107 9.92 20.95 -30.17
N SER A 108 9.83 22.19 -30.65
CA SER A 108 10.87 23.21 -30.45
C SER A 108 11.09 23.54 -28.97
N ASP A 109 12.34 23.86 -28.63
CA ASP A 109 12.72 24.23 -27.26
C ASP A 109 12.03 25.50 -26.78
N THR A 110 11.69 26.43 -27.68
CA THR A 110 10.92 27.64 -27.38
C THR A 110 9.54 27.31 -26.80
N ILE A 111 8.83 26.37 -27.42
CA ILE A 111 7.52 25.92 -26.93
C ILE A 111 7.69 25.19 -25.60
N LYS A 112 8.68 24.31 -25.49
CA LYS A 112 8.99 23.61 -24.24
C LYS A 112 9.25 24.59 -23.10
N GLU A 113 10.01 25.64 -23.35
CA GLU A 113 10.35 26.67 -22.36
C GLU A 113 9.12 27.50 -21.97
N SER A 114 8.24 27.84 -22.91
CA SER A 114 6.96 28.48 -22.60
C SER A 114 6.13 27.66 -21.61
N TYR A 115 6.06 26.34 -21.79
CA TYR A 115 5.36 25.46 -20.84
C TYR A 115 6.07 25.33 -19.49
N LYS A 116 7.40 25.42 -19.44
CA LYS A 116 8.13 25.48 -18.16
C LYS A 116 7.81 26.76 -17.41
N GLN A 117 7.78 27.91 -18.10
CA GLN A 117 7.41 29.20 -17.52
C GLN A 117 5.96 29.18 -17.01
N LYS A 118 5.03 28.59 -17.76
CA LYS A 118 3.64 28.37 -17.29
C LYS A 118 3.55 27.50 -16.03
N ALA A 119 4.42 26.51 -15.88
CA ALA A 119 4.43 25.61 -14.73
C ALA A 119 5.13 26.21 -13.49
N ALA A 120 6.12 27.08 -13.69
CA ALA A 120 6.93 27.68 -12.64
C ALA A 120 6.14 28.29 -11.45
N PRO A 121 5.12 29.16 -11.66
CA PRO A 121 4.41 29.77 -10.53
C PRO A 121 3.68 28.72 -9.66
N ALA A 122 3.09 27.69 -10.28
CA ALA A 122 2.43 26.62 -9.54
C ALA A 122 3.41 25.81 -8.67
N PHE A 123 4.67 25.66 -9.10
CA PHE A 123 5.71 25.06 -8.28
C PHE A 123 6.10 25.94 -7.09
N VAL A 124 6.18 27.26 -7.27
CA VAL A 124 6.47 28.20 -6.18
C VAL A 124 5.40 28.10 -5.09
N GLU A 125 4.13 28.16 -5.45
CA GLU A 125 3.02 28.00 -4.51
C GLU A 125 3.05 26.63 -3.82
N TYR A 126 3.31 25.56 -4.58
CA TYR A 126 3.46 24.22 -4.03
C TYR A 126 4.58 24.13 -2.98
N HIS A 127 5.74 24.74 -3.25
CA HIS A 127 6.86 24.76 -2.31
C HIS A 127 6.52 25.51 -1.02
N GLN A 128 5.74 26.59 -1.10
CA GLN A 128 5.24 27.29 0.09
C GLN A 128 4.24 26.45 0.88
N LEU A 129 3.29 25.81 0.19
CA LEU A 129 2.28 24.96 0.83
C LEU A 129 2.90 23.73 1.49
N ILE A 130 3.87 23.08 0.83
CA ILE A 130 4.53 21.91 1.39
C ILE A 130 5.39 22.28 2.60
N ALA A 131 6.09 23.43 2.58
CA ALA A 131 6.85 23.91 3.73
C ALA A 131 5.94 24.14 4.96
N LYS A 132 4.80 24.81 4.76
CA LYS A 132 3.78 24.99 5.81
C LYS A 132 3.22 23.66 6.33
N TRP A 133 2.98 22.71 5.43
CA TRP A 133 2.50 21.37 5.80
C TRP A 133 3.56 20.59 6.58
N GLU A 134 4.83 20.67 6.18
CA GLU A 134 5.96 20.01 6.85
C GLU A 134 6.19 20.59 8.25
N GLU A 135 6.06 21.90 8.43
CA GLU A 135 6.11 22.56 9.73
C GLU A 135 4.98 22.07 10.64
N LYS A 136 3.73 22.11 10.13
CA LYS A 136 2.53 21.64 10.87
C LYS A 136 2.63 20.17 11.28
N TYR A 137 3.26 19.34 10.45
CA TYR A 137 3.30 17.89 10.62
C TYR A 137 4.68 17.31 10.94
N LYS A 138 5.62 18.16 11.38
CA LYS A 138 6.98 17.74 11.75
C LYS A 138 6.91 16.60 12.76
N PRO A 139 7.44 15.40 12.44
CA PRO A 139 7.45 14.31 13.39
C PRO A 139 8.39 14.67 14.54
N THR A 140 7.92 14.53 15.77
CA THR A 140 8.80 14.59 16.93
C THR A 140 9.68 13.35 16.93
N LEU A 141 10.99 13.55 16.99
CA LEU A 141 11.94 12.45 17.06
C LEU A 141 11.89 11.84 18.47
N ASN A 142 11.80 10.51 18.55
CA ASN A 142 11.98 9.78 19.80
C ASN A 142 13.41 10.00 20.33
N GLY A 143 13.64 9.89 21.64
CA GLY A 143 14.97 10.06 22.25
C GLY A 143 16.05 9.21 21.60
N TYR A 144 15.73 7.96 21.26
CA TYR A 144 16.65 7.08 20.50
C TYR A 144 16.94 7.59 19.09
N GLN A 145 15.93 8.10 18.37
CA GLN A 145 16.12 8.67 17.04
C GLN A 145 16.96 9.95 17.09
N LYS A 146 16.83 10.73 18.16
CA LYS A 146 17.65 11.91 18.41
C LYS A 146 19.12 11.52 18.64
N PHE A 147 19.37 10.52 19.48
CA PHE A 147 20.68 9.92 19.71
C PHE A 147 21.33 9.42 18.42
N LEU A 148 20.59 8.67 17.61
CA LEU A 148 21.08 8.18 16.32
C LEU A 148 21.41 9.31 15.35
N LYS A 149 20.59 10.37 15.26
CA LYS A 149 20.83 11.50 14.35
C LYS A 149 22.15 12.22 14.65
N VAL A 150 22.49 12.39 15.92
CA VAL A 150 23.75 13.01 16.34
C VAL A 150 24.95 12.08 16.06
N ASN A 151 24.80 10.79 16.37
CA ASN A 151 25.93 9.88 16.35
C ASN A 151 26.26 9.28 14.97
N LEU A 152 25.28 9.20 14.07
CA LEU A 152 25.43 8.64 12.72
C LEU A 152 25.85 9.65 11.65
N SER A 153 25.81 10.96 11.95
CA SER A 153 26.15 11.99 10.95
C SER A 153 27.58 11.77 10.42
N GLY A 154 27.71 11.53 9.12
CA GLY A 154 29.00 11.37 8.43
C GLY A 154 29.75 10.05 8.66
N LYS A 155 29.22 9.08 9.42
CA LYS A 155 29.96 7.84 9.77
C LYS A 155 29.68 6.62 8.90
N ALA A 156 28.59 6.61 8.13
CA ALA A 156 28.22 5.47 7.30
C ALA A 156 28.68 5.68 5.85
N THR A 157 29.72 4.97 5.43
CA THR A 157 30.26 4.99 4.06
C THR A 157 29.81 3.79 3.21
N GLY A 158 29.20 2.76 3.82
CA GLY A 158 28.68 1.56 3.15
C GLY A 158 27.46 0.94 3.86
N LYS A 159 26.68 0.11 3.15
CA LYS A 159 25.45 -0.52 3.71
C LYS A 159 25.77 -1.50 4.84
N GLU A 160 26.84 -2.28 4.71
CA GLU A 160 27.24 -3.27 5.73
C GLU A 160 27.76 -2.60 7.00
N ASP A 161 28.53 -1.52 6.84
CA ASP A 161 29.05 -0.72 7.96
C ASP A 161 27.92 0.01 8.68
N ALA A 162 26.93 0.55 7.95
CA ALA A 162 25.75 1.17 8.54
C ALA A 162 24.97 0.18 9.44
N ALA A 163 24.82 -1.08 9.02
CA ALA A 163 24.13 -2.09 9.81
C ALA A 163 24.90 -2.47 11.09
N LYS A 164 26.23 -2.57 11.01
CA LYS A 164 27.10 -2.81 12.18
C LYS A 164 27.04 -1.63 13.15
N LEU A 165 27.17 -0.40 12.65
CA LEU A 165 27.06 0.83 13.43
C LEU A 165 25.70 0.95 14.11
N LEU A 166 24.60 0.66 13.41
CA LEU A 166 23.27 0.68 14.02
C LEU A 166 23.11 -0.34 15.15
N LYS A 167 23.68 -1.55 15.01
CA LYS A 167 23.69 -2.56 16.09
C LYS A 167 24.52 -2.09 17.28
N GLU A 168 25.68 -1.50 17.01
CA GLU A 168 26.55 -0.94 18.05
C GLU A 168 25.85 0.21 18.79
N TYR A 169 25.27 1.18 18.09
CA TYR A 169 24.53 2.28 18.70
C TYR A 169 23.28 1.82 19.45
N ALA A 170 22.62 0.75 18.98
CA ALA A 170 21.53 0.12 19.73
C ALA A 170 22.04 -0.50 21.05
N SER A 171 23.22 -1.12 21.04
CA SER A 171 23.85 -1.64 22.26
C SER A 171 24.25 -0.53 23.22
N GLN A 172 24.81 0.57 22.70
CA GLN A 172 25.15 1.76 23.48
C GLN A 172 23.89 2.37 24.10
N TRP A 173 22.81 2.56 23.33
CA TRP A 173 21.54 3.09 23.84
C TRP A 173 20.93 2.23 24.95
N LYS A 174 21.07 0.90 24.88
CA LYS A 174 20.60 0.00 25.95
C LYS A 174 21.43 0.14 27.22
N ALA A 175 22.74 0.38 27.08
CA ALA A 175 23.66 0.55 28.20
C ALA A 175 23.53 1.93 28.90
N LEU A 176 22.93 2.93 28.24
CA LEU A 176 22.65 4.24 28.87
C LEU A 176 21.72 4.09 30.08
N SER A 177 21.96 4.91 31.11
CA SER A 177 21.08 5.03 32.27
C SER A 177 19.73 5.64 31.90
N ASP A 178 18.70 5.40 32.70
CA ASP A 178 17.35 5.91 32.40
C ASP A 178 17.28 7.44 32.46
N LEU A 179 18.09 8.07 33.32
CA LEU A 179 18.23 9.53 33.37
C LEU A 179 18.77 10.12 32.06
N GLU A 180 19.79 9.49 31.48
CA GLU A 180 20.36 9.93 30.20
C GLU A 180 19.35 9.73 29.07
N LYS A 181 18.60 8.63 29.07
CA LYS A 181 17.53 8.38 28.10
C LYS A 181 16.44 9.45 28.17
N GLU A 182 16.04 9.88 29.37
CA GLU A 182 15.09 11.00 29.55
C GLU A 182 15.68 12.33 29.05
N ALA A 183 16.96 12.61 29.31
CA ALA A 183 17.64 13.79 28.79
C ALA A 183 17.59 13.83 27.25
N TRP A 184 17.79 12.68 26.58
CA TRP A 184 17.67 12.58 25.12
C TRP A 184 16.24 12.79 24.61
N LYS A 185 15.19 12.46 25.38
CA LYS A 185 13.80 12.74 24.96
C LYS A 185 13.52 14.23 24.91
N ASN A 186 14.02 14.99 25.87
CA ASN A 186 13.76 16.42 26.00
C ASN A 186 14.73 17.31 25.19
N ARG A 187 15.85 16.74 24.72
CA ARG A 187 16.87 17.46 23.93
C ARG A 187 16.32 18.02 22.61
N GLU A 188 16.54 19.30 22.33
CA GLU A 188 16.28 19.91 21.01
C GLU A 188 17.43 19.62 20.03
N LEU A 189 17.11 19.39 18.77
CA LEU A 189 18.04 19.01 17.69
C LEU A 189 17.94 19.94 16.48
#